data_AF-A0A7L5UHI9-F1
#
_entry.id   AF-A0A7L5UHI9-F1
#
_cell.length_a   1.000
_cell.length_b   1.000
_cell.length_c   1.000
_cell.angle_alpha   90.00
_cell.angle_beta   90.00
_cell.angle_gamma   90.00
#
_symmetry.space_group_name_H-M   'P 1'
#
loop_
_entity.id
_entity.type
_entity.pdbx_description
1 polymer ?
#
loop_
_entity_poly.entity_id
_entity_poly.type
_entity_poly.pdbx_seq_one_letter_code
_entity_poly.pdbx_strand_id
1 'polypeptide(L)'
;MTFEQLTLRLDEWRKQRNLADPKAQTMKVMEEVGELSAAINKQDRLKLIDSIGDTLVTVILLAQMEGLDPTKCLESAWKVIVDRKGRTVDGTFIKAEDLTNADL
;
A
#
# COMPACT_ATOMS: atom_id res chain seq x y z
N MET A 1 -17.96 4.85 8.19
CA MET A 1 -16.71 5.21 8.91
C MET A 1 -15.80 5.93 7.92
N THR A 2 -15.12 7.00 8.34
CA THR A 2 -14.11 7.69 7.52
C THR A 2 -12.77 6.94 7.58
N PHE A 3 -11.83 7.31 6.71
CA PHE A 3 -10.48 6.73 6.72
C PHE A 3 -9.77 7.02 8.05
N GLU A 4 -9.91 8.24 8.57
CA GLU A 4 -9.35 8.64 9.86
C GLU A 4 -9.93 7.79 10.99
N GLN A 5 -11.26 7.59 11.00
CA GLN A 5 -11.92 6.72 11.98
C GLN A 5 -11.42 5.26 11.91
N LEU A 6 -11.10 4.75 10.72
CA LEU A 6 -10.51 3.42 10.53
C LEU A 6 -9.08 3.37 11.07
N THR A 7 -8.24 4.34 10.72
CA THR A 7 -6.83 4.38 11.18
C THR A 7 -6.73 4.47 12.70
N LEU A 8 -7.59 5.25 13.36
CA LEU A 8 -7.64 5.34 14.83
C LEU A 8 -8.03 4.01 15.47
N ARG A 9 -9.05 3.33 14.92
CA ARG A 9 -9.47 2.01 15.40
C ARG A 9 -8.39 0.94 15.23
N LEU A 10 -7.62 1.01 14.14
CA LEU A 10 -6.48 0.10 13.91
C LEU A 10 -5.37 0.31 14.96
N ASP A 11 -5.07 1.56 15.27
CA ASP A 11 -4.09 1.89 16.31
C ASP A 11 -4.52 1.40 17.70
N GLU A 12 -5.80 1.56 18.05
CA GLU A 12 -6.35 0.98 19.29
C GLU A 12 -6.28 -0.55 19.29
N TRP A 13 -6.69 -1.18 18.18
CA TRP A 13 -6.71 -2.64 18.02
C TRP A 13 -5.32 -3.26 18.15
N ARG A 14 -4.28 -2.61 17.60
CA ARG A 14 -2.88 -3.06 17.69
C ARG A 14 -2.33 -2.94 19.12
N LYS A 15 -2.64 -1.83 19.80
CA LYS A 15 -2.20 -1.55 21.18
C LYS A 15 -2.78 -2.58 22.15
N GLN A 16 -4.04 -2.93 21.99
CA GLN A 16 -4.71 -3.98 22.79
C GLN A 16 -4.06 -5.37 22.64
N ARG A 17 -3.38 -5.63 21.51
CA ARG A 17 -2.72 -6.91 21.22
C ARG A 17 -1.21 -6.88 21.41
N ASN A 18 -0.68 -5.77 21.91
CA ASN A 18 0.76 -5.55 22.07
C ASN A 18 1.55 -5.80 20.77
N LEU A 19 0.96 -5.44 19.62
CA LEU A 19 1.65 -5.49 18.33
C LEU A 19 2.59 -4.29 18.26
N ALA A 20 3.88 -4.53 18.50
CA ALA A 20 4.86 -3.47 18.68
C ALA A 20 6.16 -3.65 17.89
N ASP A 21 6.34 -4.74 17.14
CA ASP A 21 7.55 -4.99 16.34
C ASP A 21 7.34 -4.62 14.86
N PRO A 22 7.92 -3.51 14.36
CA PRO A 22 7.81 -3.13 12.96
C PRO A 22 8.42 -4.16 12.00
N LYS A 23 9.41 -4.95 12.44
CA LYS A 23 10.04 -5.98 11.59
C LYS A 23 9.08 -7.12 11.33
N ALA A 24 8.44 -7.64 12.39
CA ALA A 24 7.37 -8.63 12.24
C ALA A 24 6.22 -8.08 11.39
N GLN A 25 5.84 -6.81 11.58
CA GLN A 25 4.79 -6.18 10.77
C GLN A 25 5.18 -6.03 9.30
N THR A 26 6.46 -5.79 9.00
CA THR A 26 6.96 -5.76 7.60
C THR A 26 6.81 -7.13 6.93
N MET A 27 7.02 -8.22 7.68
CA MET A 27 6.77 -9.58 7.16
C MET A 27 5.29 -9.80 6.85
N LYS A 28 4.38 -9.28 7.69
CA LYS A 28 2.95 -9.29 7.43
C LYS A 28 2.59 -8.52 6.15
N VAL A 29 3.16 -7.34 5.92
CA VAL A 29 2.96 -6.59 4.66
C VAL A 29 3.32 -7.46 3.44
N MET A 30 4.46 -8.15 3.50
CA MET A 30 4.90 -9.01 2.40
C MET A 30 3.97 -10.22 2.18
N GLU A 31 3.42 -10.78 3.25
CA GLU A 31 2.41 -11.85 3.18
C GLU A 31 1.14 -11.38 2.45
N GLU A 32 0.57 -10.24 2.85
CA GLU A 32 -0.67 -9.71 2.25
C GLU A 32 -0.48 -9.30 0.78
N VAL A 33 0.71 -8.79 0.42
CA VAL A 33 1.07 -8.54 -0.99
C VAL A 33 1.12 -9.84 -1.79
N GLY A 34 1.61 -10.93 -1.19
CA GLY A 34 1.60 -12.26 -1.79
C GLY A 34 0.18 -12.79 -2.02
N GLU A 35 -0.71 -12.64 -1.05
CA GLU A 35 -2.12 -12.99 -1.17
C GLU A 35 -2.83 -12.18 -2.26
N LEU A 36 -2.58 -10.87 -2.30
CA LEU A 36 -3.09 -9.97 -3.32
C LEU A 36 -2.67 -10.43 -4.72
N SER A 37 -1.39 -10.75 -4.90
CA SER A 37 -0.87 -11.28 -6.17
C SER A 37 -1.56 -12.59 -6.56
N ALA A 38 -1.75 -13.50 -5.60
CA ALA A 38 -2.43 -14.77 -5.84
C ALA A 38 -3.90 -14.58 -6.24
N ALA A 39 -4.60 -13.65 -5.60
CA ALA A 39 -6.00 -13.34 -5.89
C ALA A 39 -6.18 -12.79 -7.32
N ILE A 40 -5.29 -11.89 -7.76
CA ILE A 40 -5.27 -11.38 -9.14
C ILE A 40 -5.06 -12.52 -10.13
N ASN A 41 -4.02 -13.34 -9.91
CA ASN A 41 -3.67 -14.43 -10.83
C ASN A 41 -4.79 -15.49 -10.96
N LYS A 42 -5.53 -15.73 -9.88
CA LYS A 42 -6.66 -16.68 -9.84
C LYS A 42 -7.99 -16.06 -10.28
N GLN A 43 -8.02 -14.77 -10.62
CA GLN A 43 -9.25 -14.01 -10.94
C GLN A 43 -10.33 -14.12 -9.84
N ASP A 44 -9.90 -14.27 -8.58
CA ASP A 44 -10.81 -14.38 -7.43
C ASP A 44 -11.20 -12.99 -6.95
N ARG A 45 -12.37 -12.52 -7.37
CA ARG A 45 -12.84 -11.16 -7.07
C ARG A 45 -13.11 -10.93 -5.59
N LEU A 46 -13.55 -11.96 -4.86
CA LEU A 46 -13.84 -11.85 -3.44
C LEU A 46 -12.53 -11.77 -2.65
N LYS A 47 -11.59 -12.68 -2.93
CA LYS A 47 -10.27 -12.65 -2.29
C LYS A 47 -9.48 -11.40 -2.68
N LEU A 48 -9.67 -10.87 -3.89
CA LEU A 48 -9.05 -9.60 -4.30
C LEU A 48 -9.51 -8.42 -3.42
N ILE A 49 -10.80 -8.33 -3.08
CA ILE A 49 -11.32 -7.26 -2.21
C ILE A 49 -10.71 -7.38 -0.80
N ASP A 50 -10.69 -8.61 -0.28
CA ASP A 50 -10.12 -8.97 1.03
C ASP A 50 -8.64 -8.60 1.11
N SER A 51 -7.82 -9.12 0.19
CA SER A 51 -6.37 -8.90 0.19
C SER A 51 -5.96 -7.44 -0.08
N ILE A 52 -6.76 -6.65 -0.82
CA ILE A 52 -6.54 -5.19 -0.90
C ILE A 52 -6.76 -4.56 0.47
N GLY A 53 -7.82 -4.94 1.17
CA GLY A 53 -8.12 -4.47 2.53
C GLY A 53 -7.00 -4.81 3.51
N ASP A 54 -6.53 -6.06 3.52
CA ASP A 54 -5.46 -6.52 4.42
C ASP A 54 -4.11 -5.86 4.11
N THR A 55 -3.81 -5.63 2.83
CA THR A 55 -2.63 -4.83 2.44
C THR A 55 -2.71 -3.41 2.99
N LEU A 56 -3.88 -2.76 2.93
CA LEU A 56 -4.07 -1.42 3.51
C LEU A 56 -3.91 -1.45 5.04
N VAL A 57 -4.52 -2.43 5.71
CA VAL A 57 -4.41 -2.60 7.18
C VAL A 57 -2.95 -2.75 7.59
N THR A 58 -2.20 -3.63 6.92
CA THR A 58 -0.82 -3.93 7.31
C THR A 58 0.12 -2.76 7.07
N VAL A 59 -0.05 -2.01 5.98
CA VAL A 59 0.73 -0.79 5.69
C VAL A 59 0.39 0.36 6.67
N ILE A 60 -0.89 0.56 6.99
CA ILE A 60 -1.34 1.57 7.97
C ILE A 60 -0.73 1.28 9.34
N LEU A 61 -0.81 0.02 9.79
CA LEU A 61 -0.24 -0.39 11.07
C LEU A 61 1.27 -0.20 11.11
N LEU A 62 1.98 -0.52 10.02
CA LEU A 62 3.43 -0.31 9.94
C LEU A 62 3.78 1.19 10.06
N ALA A 63 3.07 2.07 9.35
CA ALA A 63 3.27 3.52 9.48
C ALA A 63 3.06 3.99 10.93
N GLN A 64 1.98 3.54 11.58
CA GLN A 64 1.69 3.88 12.97
C GLN A 64 2.72 3.31 13.97
N MET A 65 3.32 2.15 13.68
CA MET A 65 4.43 1.58 14.49
C MET A 65 5.69 2.42 14.39
N GLU A 66 5.96 3.01 13.23
CA GLU A 66 7.07 3.94 12.99
C GLU A 66 6.75 5.39 13.43
N GLY A 67 5.60 5.62 14.06
CA GLY A 67 5.18 6.95 14.52
C GLY A 67 4.78 7.91 13.40
N LEU A 68 4.39 7.38 12.23
CA LEU A 68 3.99 8.13 11.05
C LEU A 68 2.47 8.19 10.91
N ASP A 69 1.97 9.28 10.33
CA ASP A 69 0.58 9.42 9.89
C ASP A 69 0.44 8.83 8.47
N PRO A 70 -0.34 7.75 8.27
CA PRO A 70 -0.54 7.14 6.96
C PRO A 70 -1.08 8.13 5.91
N THR A 71 -1.94 9.06 6.32
CA THR A 71 -2.50 10.09 5.41
C THR A 71 -1.41 11.03 4.93
N LYS A 72 -0.45 11.39 5.80
CA LYS A 72 0.71 12.21 5.42
C LYS A 72 1.69 11.47 4.53
N CYS A 73 1.89 10.17 4.76
CA CYS A 73 2.67 9.32 3.85
C CYS A 73 2.05 9.31 2.44
N LEU A 74 0.72 9.14 2.35
CA LEU A 74 0.01 9.15 1.07
C LEU A 74 0.02 10.54 0.41
N GLU A 75 -0.17 11.61 1.17
CA GLU A 75 -0.11 12.99 0.67
C GLU A 75 1.27 13.31 0.07
N SER A 76 2.35 12.85 0.72
CA SER A 76 3.72 12.98 0.22
C SER A 76 3.90 12.26 -1.12
N ALA A 77 3.44 11.01 -1.22
CA ALA A 77 3.49 10.25 -2.47
C ALA A 77 2.65 10.90 -3.58
N TRP A 78 1.46 11.42 -3.26
CA TRP A 78 0.58 12.11 -4.20
C TRP A 78 1.26 13.32 -4.84
N LYS A 79 1.89 14.17 -4.03
CA LYS A 79 2.64 15.35 -4.50
C LYS A 79 3.75 14.99 -5.48
N VAL A 80 4.32 13.80 -5.36
CA VAL A 80 5.31 13.31 -6.31
C VAL A 80 4.67 12.81 -7.60
N ILE A 81 3.57 12.04 -7.52
CA ILE A 81 3.00 11.39 -8.71
C ILE A 81 2.17 12.34 -9.58
N VAL A 82 1.59 13.40 -9.01
CA VAL A 82 0.74 14.36 -9.73
C VAL A 82 1.50 15.09 -10.84
N ASP A 83 2.79 15.36 -10.61
CA ASP A 83 3.63 16.10 -11.55
C ASP A 83 4.48 15.19 -12.46
N ARG A 84 4.37 13.86 -12.33
CA ARG A 84 5.17 12.91 -13.12
C ARG A 84 4.95 13.11 -14.62
N LYS A 85 6.06 13.20 -15.35
CA LYS A 85 6.08 13.19 -16.83
C LYS A 85 6.47 11.80 -17.31
N GLY A 86 5.84 11.35 -18.38
CA GLY A 86 6.00 9.98 -18.89
C GLY A 86 4.80 9.55 -19.71
N ARG A 87 4.73 8.26 -20.02
CA ARG A 87 3.60 7.63 -20.72
C ARG A 87 3.45 6.18 -20.29
N THR A 88 2.29 5.61 -20.57
CA THR A 88 2.01 4.19 -20.31
C THR A 88 2.42 3.34 -21.51
N VAL A 89 3.18 2.28 -21.27
CA VAL A 89 3.54 1.24 -22.24
C VAL A 89 3.20 -0.11 -21.61
N ASP A 90 2.43 -0.94 -22.32
CA ASP A 90 2.00 -2.27 -21.87
C ASP A 90 1.43 -2.28 -20.43
N GLY A 91 0.62 -1.27 -20.10
CA GLY A 91 -0.03 -1.14 -18.79
C GLY A 91 0.85 -0.61 -17.66
N THR A 92 2.13 -0.32 -17.93
CA THR A 92 3.07 0.24 -16.94
C THR A 92 3.39 1.70 -17.28
N PHE A 93 3.31 2.58 -16.29
CA PHE A 93 3.73 3.97 -16.46
C PHE A 93 5.26 4.07 -16.46
N ILE A 94 5.83 4.51 -17.57
CA ILE A 94 7.28 4.74 -17.73
C ILE A 94 7.54 6.25 -17.63
N LYS A 95 8.49 6.64 -16.78
CA LYS A 95 8.87 8.05 -16.62
C LYS A 95 9.59 8.56 -17.86
N ALA A 96 9.47 9.85 -18.12
CA ALA A 96 10.11 10.48 -19.28
C ALA A 96 11.65 10.31 -19.30
N GLU A 97 12.30 10.33 -18.13
CA GLU A 97 13.75 10.12 -17.98
C GLU A 97 14.20 8.67 -18.26
N ASP A 98 13.28 7.71 -18.14
CA ASP A 98 13.53 6.28 -18.35
C ASP A 98 13.16 5.83 -19.78
N LEU A 99 12.55 6.70 -20.60
CA LEU A 99 12.21 6.40 -21.99
C LEU A 99 13.46 6.44 -22.87
N THR A 100 13.72 5.36 -23.60
CA THR A 100 14.77 5.30 -24.62
C THR A 100 14.21 5.60 -26.01
N ASN A 101 15.08 5.87 -26.99
CA ASN A 101 14.66 6.10 -28.38
C ASN A 101 13.93 4.89 -29.01
N ALA A 102 14.10 3.68 -28.46
CA ALA A 102 13.40 2.48 -28.93
C ALA A 102 11.95 2.38 -28.41
N ASP A 103 11.60 3.23 -27.42
CA ASP A 103 10.26 3.30 -26.87
C ASP A 103 9.38 4.31 -27.66
N LEU A 104 9.97 5.22 -28.44
CA LEU A 104 9.26 6.18 -29.31
C LEU A 104 8.65 5.53 -30.54
#